data_AF-A0AAD4I1R8-F1
#
_entry.id   AF-A0AAD4I1R8-F1
#
_cell.length_a   1.000
_cell.length_b   1.000
_cell.length_c   1.000
_cell.angle_alpha   90.00
_cell.angle_beta   90.00
_cell.angle_gamma   90.00
#
_symmetry.space_group_name_H-M   'P 1'
#
loop_
_entity.id
_entity.type
_entity.pdbx_description
1 polymer ?
#
loop_
_entity_poly.entity_id
_entity_poly.type
_entity_poly.pdbx_seq_one_letter_code
_entity_poly.pdbx_strand_id
1 'polypeptide(L)'
;MLVPIPRRRRNELRVIRPPSTATATATAGGANGSRDPLIADAVLDEVVVHAMQRNSVVDAAELVCLSADVRVGPLAPNACAVVELRFLALRAGVVGLEAVRVVDLGSQEHVDVRELPLVVAVEGQQ
;
A
#
# COMPACT_ATOMS: atom_id res chain seq x y z
N MET A 1 -2.66 -19.16 8.25
CA MET A 1 -1.64 -18.10 8.13
C MET A 1 -2.31 -16.76 8.35
N LEU A 2 -1.69 -15.85 9.09
CA LEU A 2 -2.23 -14.52 9.36
C LEU A 2 -1.50 -13.48 8.53
N VAL A 3 -2.25 -12.68 7.77
CA VAL A 3 -1.71 -11.67 6.85
C VAL A 3 -2.35 -10.31 7.16
N PRO A 4 -1.60 -9.32 7.66
CA PRO A 4 -2.12 -7.97 7.83
C PRO A 4 -2.25 -7.27 6.47
N ILE A 5 -3.39 -6.63 6.24
CA ILE A 5 -3.68 -5.84 5.05
C ILE A 5 -3.51 -4.36 5.44
N PRO A 6 -2.51 -3.65 4.90
CA PRO A 6 -2.28 -2.24 5.23
C PRO A 6 -3.43 -1.35 4.79
N ARG A 7 -3.82 -0.39 5.63
CA ARG A 7 -4.80 0.64 5.24
C ARG A 7 -4.13 1.66 4.32
N ARG A 8 -4.56 1.72 3.06
CA ARG A 8 -4.07 2.73 2.10
C ARG A 8 -5.02 3.92 2.13
N ARG A 9 -4.53 5.10 2.51
CA ARG A 9 -5.31 6.33 2.38
C ARG A 9 -5.35 6.73 0.91
N ARG A 10 -6.44 7.38 0.50
CA ARG A 10 -6.52 7.92 -0.85
C ARG A 10 -5.82 9.27 -0.82
N ASN A 11 -4.70 9.41 -1.53
CA ASN A 11 -4.11 10.72 -1.75
C ASN A 11 -5.04 11.54 -2.67
N GLU A 12 -5.39 12.76 -2.26
CA GLU A 12 -6.18 13.73 -3.04
C GLU A 12 -5.37 14.28 -4.24
N LEU A 13 -4.03 14.15 -4.21
CA LEU A 13 -3.16 14.54 -5.31
C LEU A 13 -3.16 13.47 -6.40
N ARG A 14 -4.19 13.52 -7.24
CA ARG A 14 -4.25 12.72 -8.47
C ARG A 14 -3.06 13.08 -9.34
N VAL A 15 -2.11 12.17 -9.46
CA VAL A 15 -1.15 12.22 -10.55
C VAL A 15 -1.91 11.84 -11.82
N ILE A 16 -2.36 12.85 -12.56
CA ILE A 16 -3.09 12.70 -13.83
C ILE A 16 -2.15 12.24 -14.95
N ARG A 17 -0.83 12.13 -14.70
CA ARG A 17 0.18 11.82 -15.74
C ARG A 17 1.20 10.75 -15.35
N PRO A 18 1.60 9.88 -16.29
CA PRO A 18 2.64 8.88 -16.07
C PRO A 18 3.96 9.47 -15.53
N PRO A 19 4.71 8.76 -14.66
CA PRO A 19 6.09 9.15 -14.32
C PRO A 19 7.00 9.20 -15.56
N SER A 20 6.69 8.42 -16.60
CA SER A 20 7.36 8.46 -17.90
C SER A 20 7.08 9.74 -18.72
N THR A 21 6.08 10.55 -18.35
CA THR A 21 5.87 11.91 -18.87
C THR A 21 6.05 12.99 -17.78
N ALA A 22 6.47 12.60 -16.57
CA ALA A 22 6.72 13.50 -15.45
C ALA A 22 8.05 14.29 -15.57
N THR A 23 8.60 14.43 -16.77
CA THR A 23 9.70 15.38 -17.06
C THR A 23 9.17 16.79 -17.37
N ALA A 24 8.13 17.23 -16.66
CA ALA A 24 7.69 18.62 -16.66
C ALA A 24 6.66 18.92 -15.55
N THR A 25 7.03 18.81 -14.27
CA THR A 25 6.61 19.76 -13.21
C THR A 25 7.22 19.39 -11.85
N ALA A 26 8.53 19.58 -11.71
CA ALA A 26 9.17 19.88 -10.42
C ALA A 26 10.54 20.51 -10.69
N THR A 27 10.58 21.84 -10.60
CA THR A 27 11.72 22.72 -10.32
C THR A 27 13.16 22.25 -10.62
N ALA A 28 13.81 23.01 -11.52
CA ALA A 28 15.25 23.34 -11.56
C ALA A 28 16.27 22.18 -11.69
N GLY A 29 16.89 22.07 -12.88
CA GLY A 29 18.23 21.50 -13.03
C GLY A 29 18.37 20.33 -14.03
N GLY A 30 18.67 20.66 -15.29
CA GLY A 30 19.58 19.93 -16.17
C GLY A 30 19.35 18.44 -16.46
N ALA A 31 18.71 18.14 -17.60
CA ALA A 31 19.16 17.09 -18.51
C ALA A 31 18.66 17.39 -19.94
N ASN A 32 19.58 17.84 -20.78
CA ASN A 32 19.39 18.15 -22.20
C ASN A 32 18.97 16.90 -22.97
N GLY A 33 17.70 16.81 -23.35
CA GLY A 33 17.22 16.02 -24.48
C GLY A 33 16.34 16.93 -25.32
N SER A 34 16.87 17.43 -26.44
CA SER A 34 16.16 18.31 -27.37
C SER A 34 14.87 17.64 -27.85
N ARG A 35 13.71 18.14 -27.41
CA ARG A 35 12.42 17.76 -28.01
C ARG A 35 12.38 18.36 -29.41
N ASP A 36 12.35 17.49 -30.43
CA ASP A 36 12.18 17.93 -31.82
C ASP A 36 10.75 18.46 -32.00
N PRO A 37 10.55 19.73 -32.39
CA PRO A 37 9.23 20.32 -32.56
C PRO A 37 8.39 19.65 -33.67
N LEU A 38 9.00 18.77 -34.48
CA LEU A 38 8.31 17.99 -35.51
C LEU A 38 7.71 16.67 -35.00
N ILE A 39 8.00 16.27 -33.76
CA ILE A 39 7.51 15.01 -33.19
C ILE A 39 6.33 15.30 -32.26
N ALA A 40 5.14 14.81 -32.65
CA ALA A 40 3.93 14.93 -31.85
C ALA A 40 4.00 14.05 -30.58
N ASP A 41 3.29 14.47 -29.54
CA ASP A 41 3.18 13.71 -28.29
C ASP A 41 2.41 12.39 -28.51
N ALA A 42 2.78 11.35 -27.77
CA ALA A 42 2.16 10.04 -27.93
C ALA A 42 0.72 10.06 -27.38
N VAL A 43 -0.25 9.63 -28.19
CA VAL A 43 -1.64 9.48 -27.76
C VAL A 43 -1.76 8.20 -26.93
N LEU A 44 -2.23 8.33 -25.70
CA LEU A 44 -2.51 7.18 -24.83
C LEU A 44 -3.92 6.64 -25.13
N ASP A 45 -4.05 5.32 -25.18
CA ASP A 45 -5.35 4.64 -25.28
C ASP A 45 -6.12 4.72 -23.94
N GLU A 46 -7.45 4.68 -24.02
CA GLU A 46 -8.38 4.71 -22.89
C GLU A 46 -8.07 3.61 -21.86
N VAL A 47 -7.69 2.41 -22.32
CA VAL A 47 -7.32 1.28 -21.45
C VAL A 47 -6.08 1.61 -20.62
N VAL A 48 -5.09 2.26 -21.25
CA VAL A 48 -3.87 2.69 -20.57
C VAL A 48 -4.19 3.77 -19.56
N VAL A 49 -4.99 4.78 -19.93
CA VAL A 49 -5.44 5.84 -19.03
C VAL A 49 -6.23 5.26 -17.84
N HIS A 50 -7.14 4.32 -18.07
CA HIS A 50 -7.92 3.66 -17.03
C HIS A 50 -7.02 2.86 -16.07
N ALA A 51 -6.10 2.05 -16.59
CA ALA A 51 -5.15 1.29 -15.77
C ALA A 51 -4.28 2.23 -14.91
N MET A 52 -3.82 3.31 -15.52
CA MET A 52 -3.06 4.35 -14.84
C MET A 52 -3.85 5.02 -13.72
N GLN A 53 -5.07 5.48 -13.99
CA GLN A 53 -5.89 6.12 -12.96
C GLN A 53 -6.28 5.17 -11.83
N ARG A 54 -6.49 3.89 -12.14
CA ARG A 54 -6.78 2.86 -11.13
C ARG A 54 -5.57 2.61 -10.23
N ASN A 55 -4.35 2.69 -10.78
CA ASN A 55 -3.11 2.36 -10.09
C ASN A 55 -2.31 3.60 -9.64
N SER A 56 -2.76 4.82 -9.97
CA SER A 56 -2.06 6.08 -9.65
C SER A 56 -2.23 6.50 -8.20
N VAL A 57 -3.12 5.85 -7.46
CA VAL A 57 -3.35 6.10 -6.04
C VAL A 57 -3.07 4.83 -5.24
N VAL A 58 -1.81 4.37 -5.30
CA VAL A 58 -1.30 3.45 -4.28
C VAL A 58 -0.52 4.29 -3.29
N ASP A 59 -1.21 4.76 -2.26
CA ASP A 59 -0.54 5.46 -1.15
C ASP A 59 0.40 4.52 -0.41
N ALA A 60 1.46 5.09 0.14
CA ALA A 60 2.46 4.33 0.89
C ALA A 60 1.79 3.69 2.13
N ALA A 61 2.16 2.45 2.44
CA ALA A 61 1.65 1.79 3.64
C ALA A 61 2.08 2.58 4.89
N GLU A 62 1.14 2.90 5.77
CA GLU A 62 1.44 3.65 7.01
C GLU A 62 2.10 2.76 8.09
N LEU A 63 1.87 1.45 7.99
CA LEU A 63 2.39 0.41 8.86
C LEU A 63 3.08 -0.67 8.02
N VAL A 64 4.24 -1.11 8.47
CA VAL A 64 4.93 -2.29 7.94
C VAL A 64 4.86 -3.41 8.98
N CYS A 65 4.37 -4.58 8.59
CA CYS A 65 4.42 -5.76 9.45
C CYS A 65 5.85 -6.29 9.54
N LEU A 66 6.34 -6.46 10.75
CA LEU A 66 7.64 -7.08 11.05
C LEU A 66 7.49 -8.59 11.34
N SER A 67 6.26 -9.07 11.56
CA SER A 67 5.94 -10.51 11.68
C SER A 67 5.65 -11.10 10.30
N ALA A 68 6.71 -11.47 9.57
CA ALA A 68 6.62 -11.87 8.15
C ALA A 68 5.86 -13.20 7.90
N ASP A 69 5.84 -14.12 8.86
CA ASP A 69 5.12 -15.40 8.73
C ASP A 69 4.58 -15.87 10.08
N VAL A 70 3.27 -15.68 10.30
CA VAL A 70 2.57 -16.20 11.48
C VAL A 70 1.66 -17.35 11.07
N ARG A 71 2.07 -18.56 11.46
CA ARG A 71 1.34 -19.80 11.23
C ARG A 71 0.81 -20.33 12.55
N VAL A 72 -0.47 -20.65 12.55
CA VAL A 72 -1.14 -21.34 13.64
C VAL A 72 -1.38 -22.77 13.15
N GLY A 73 -0.95 -23.75 13.94
CA GLY A 73 -1.24 -25.16 13.67
C GLY A 73 -2.72 -25.49 13.85
N PRO A 74 -3.13 -26.75 13.64
CA PRO A 74 -4.48 -27.19 13.93
C PRO A 74 -4.84 -26.90 15.39
N LEU A 75 -6.02 -26.33 15.62
CA LEU A 75 -6.57 -26.13 16.97
C LEU A 75 -7.49 -27.30 17.31
N ALA A 76 -7.32 -27.84 18.51
CA ALA A 76 -8.27 -28.80 19.06
C ALA A 76 -9.64 -28.13 19.26
N PRO A 77 -10.75 -28.90 19.32
CA PRO A 77 -12.06 -28.34 19.66
C PRO A 77 -12.00 -27.50 20.94
N ASN A 78 -12.58 -26.30 20.91
CA ASN A 78 -12.57 -25.32 22.00
C ASN A 78 -11.18 -24.77 22.40
N ALA A 79 -10.14 -24.98 21.59
CA ALA A 79 -8.84 -24.36 21.79
C ALA A 79 -8.73 -23.03 21.02
N CYS A 80 -7.99 -22.08 21.59
CA CYS A 80 -7.68 -20.80 20.96
C CYS A 80 -6.16 -20.65 20.81
N ALA A 81 -5.73 -19.99 19.73
CA ALA A 81 -4.38 -19.48 19.59
C ALA A 81 -4.34 -17.98 19.84
N VAL A 82 -3.26 -17.53 20.50
CA VAL A 82 -2.91 -16.12 20.61
C VAL A 82 -1.57 -15.94 19.90
N VAL A 83 -1.47 -14.89 19.08
CA VAL A 83 -0.28 -14.58 18.31
C VAL A 83 0.08 -13.11 18.46
N GLU A 84 1.35 -12.78 18.22
CA GLU A 84 1.85 -11.41 18.25
C GLU A 84 2.20 -10.95 16.82
N LEU A 85 1.57 -9.86 16.38
CA LEU A 85 1.94 -9.15 15.15
C LEU A 85 2.64 -7.85 15.52
N ARG A 86 3.90 -7.71 15.08
CA ARG A 86 4.71 -6.50 15.31
C ARG A 86 4.64 -5.60 14.10
N PHE A 87 4.53 -4.30 14.34
CA PHE A 87 4.43 -3.30 13.28
C PHE A 87 5.42 -2.17 13.50
N LEU A 88 5.99 -1.67 12.41
CA LEU A 88 6.71 -0.41 12.35
C LEU A 88 5.81 0.65 11.73
N ALA A 89 5.57 1.75 12.44
CA ALA A 89 4.90 2.92 11.88
C ALA A 89 5.88 3.74 11.05
N LEU A 90 5.50 4.07 9.82
CA LEU A 90 6.34 4.86 8.91
C LEU A 90 6.11 6.37 9.05
N ARG A 91 5.04 6.78 9.73
CA ARG A 91 4.72 8.18 10.02
C ARG A 91 4.08 8.32 11.39
N ALA A 92 4.24 9.48 12.01
CA ALA A 92 3.46 9.85 13.18
C ALA A 92 1.98 10.14 12.80
N GLY A 93 1.10 10.07 13.79
CA GLY A 93 -0.34 10.27 13.70
C GLY A 93 -1.16 8.98 13.80
N VAL A 94 -2.44 9.07 13.43
CA VAL A 94 -3.35 7.91 13.43
C VAL A 94 -3.05 7.02 12.24
N VAL A 95 -2.65 5.79 12.52
CA VAL A 95 -2.31 4.74 11.56
C VAL A 95 -3.15 3.50 11.84
N GLY A 96 -3.25 2.59 10.87
CA GLY A 96 -4.02 1.38 11.06
C GLY A 96 -3.92 0.40 9.90
N LEU A 97 -4.55 -0.75 10.09
CA LEU A 97 -4.73 -1.79 9.09
C LEU A 97 -6.15 -1.71 8.52
N GLU A 98 -6.33 -2.22 7.32
CA GLU A 98 -7.67 -2.43 6.74
C GLU A 98 -8.29 -3.70 7.30
N ALA A 99 -7.50 -4.77 7.38
CA ALA A 99 -7.93 -6.05 7.90
C ALA A 99 -6.73 -6.90 8.36
N VAL A 100 -7.00 -7.93 9.16
CA VAL A 100 -6.11 -9.08 9.34
C VAL A 100 -6.79 -10.27 8.68
N ARG A 101 -6.18 -10.77 7.61
CA ARG A 101 -6.68 -11.91 6.85
C ARG A 101 -6.19 -13.21 7.49
N VAL A 102 -7.14 -14.06 7.87
CA VAL A 102 -6.89 -15.43 8.29
C VAL A 102 -7.04 -16.31 7.06
N VAL A 103 -5.94 -16.92 6.62
CA VAL A 103 -5.93 -17.83 5.47
C VAL A 103 -5.82 -19.26 5.98
N ASP A 104 -6.75 -20.12 5.58
CA ASP A 104 -6.57 -21.57 5.71
C ASP A 104 -5.63 -22.05 4.61
N LEU A 105 -4.48 -22.62 5.00
CA LEU A 105 -3.46 -23.08 4.07
C LEU A 105 -3.85 -24.39 3.37
N GLY A 106 -4.80 -25.16 3.91
CA GLY A 106 -5.28 -26.39 3.29
C GLY A 106 -6.24 -26.13 2.14
N SER A 107 -7.18 -25.20 2.33
CA SER A 107 -8.22 -24.86 1.34
C SER A 107 -7.94 -23.61 0.51
N GLN A 108 -7.00 -22.75 0.94
CA GLN A 108 -6.78 -21.40 0.43
C GLN A 108 -7.96 -20.42 0.61
N GLU A 109 -8.97 -20.82 1.38
CA GLU A 109 -10.05 -19.93 1.81
C GLU A 109 -9.54 -18.91 2.83
N HIS A 110 -10.23 -17.77 2.92
CA HIS A 110 -9.82 -16.71 3.84
C HIS A 110 -10.99 -15.96 4.48
N VAL A 111 -10.75 -15.43 5.67
CA VAL A 111 -11.66 -14.54 6.39
C VAL A 111 -10.91 -13.28 6.80
N ASP A 112 -11.50 -12.12 6.54
CA ASP A 112 -10.93 -10.82 6.88
C ASP A 112 -11.53 -10.29 8.18
N VAL A 113 -10.69 -10.12 9.21
CA VAL A 113 -11.06 -9.44 10.45
C VAL A 113 -10.82 -7.94 10.27
N ARG A 114 -11.91 -7.17 10.21
CA ARG A 114 -11.88 -5.71 9.94
C ARG A 114 -12.11 -4.84 11.18
N GLU A 115 -12.65 -5.41 12.24
CA GLU A 115 -12.77 -4.75 13.54
C GLU A 115 -11.41 -4.77 14.24
N LEU A 116 -10.58 -3.78 13.91
CA LEU A 116 -9.21 -3.65 14.39
C LEU A 116 -9.04 -2.36 15.19
N PRO A 117 -8.12 -2.34 16.17
CA PRO A 117 -7.84 -1.13 16.94
C PRO A 117 -7.24 -0.04 16.04
N LEU A 118 -7.58 1.21 16.35
CA LEU A 118 -6.87 2.37 15.82
C LEU A 118 -5.55 2.54 16.58
N VAL A 119 -4.45 2.76 15.86
CA VAL A 119 -3.13 2.95 16.46
C VAL A 119 -2.73 4.41 16.32
N VAL A 120 -2.21 5.00 17.39
CA VAL A 120 -1.66 6.36 17.38
C VAL A 120 -0.15 6.26 17.51
N ALA A 121 0.58 6.60 16.46
CA ALA A 121 2.02 6.69 16.46
C ALA A 121 2.43 8.11 16.84
N VAL A 122 3.30 8.26 17.83
CA VAL A 122 3.87 9.55 18.23
C VAL A 122 5.34 9.61 17.81
N GLU A 123 5.84 10.81 17.53
CA GLU A 123 7.27 11.00 17.28
C GLU A 123 8.05 10.65 18.56
N GLY A 124 9.10 9.85 18.41
CA GLY A 124 9.99 9.57 19.52
C GLY A 124 10.81 10.82 19.84
N GLN A 125 10.73 11.30 21.09
CA GLN A 125 11.74 12.23 21.60
C GLN A 125 13.05 11.44 21.76
N GLN A 126 14.01 11.68 20.86
CA GLN A 126 15.39 11.24 21.03
C GLN A 126 16.15 12.21 21.94
#